data_AF-A0A0B2ANP8-F1
#
_entry.id   AF-A0A0B2ANP8-F1
#
_cell.length_a   1.000
_cell.length_b   1.000
_cell.length_c   1.000
_cell.angle_alpha   90.00
_cell.angle_beta   90.00
_cell.angle_gamma   90.00
#
_symmetry.space_group_name_H-M   'P 1'
#
loop_
_entity.id
_entity.type
_entity.pdbx_description
1 polymer ?
#
loop_
_entity_poly.entity_id
_entity_poly.type
_entity_poly.pdbx_seq_one_letter_code
_entity_poly.pdbx_strand_id
1 'polypeptide(L)'
;MRDASGQYSIPEPVVDELLGEASRLLEGMPRLKADSWKIGLKPIPGDGEPVFGELAKVPGCYVAFTHSGATLALIAGELISHEVATGVRHPMLATFRPERFEG
;
A
#
# COMPACT_ATOMS: atom_id res chain seq x y z
N MET A 1 6.70 17.67 1.25
CA MET A 1 8.02 17.77 0.58
C MET A 1 9.05 17.08 1.44
N ARG A 2 9.95 16.29 0.83
CA ARG A 2 11.10 15.72 1.54
C ARG A 2 12.25 16.71 1.42
N ASP A 3 12.83 17.14 2.53
CA ASP A 3 14.00 18.01 2.52
C ASP A 3 15.31 17.22 2.42
N ALA A 4 16.43 17.93 2.35
CA ALA A 4 17.77 17.34 2.26
C ALA A 4 18.17 16.49 3.48
N SER A 5 17.52 16.69 4.64
CA SER A 5 17.72 15.88 5.84
C SER A 5 16.88 14.59 5.82
N GLY A 6 16.00 14.44 4.83
CA GLY A 6 15.08 13.33 4.71
C GLY A 6 13.80 13.50 5.51
N GLN A 7 13.59 14.66 6.14
CA GLN A 7 12.37 14.98 6.85
C GLN A 7 11.27 15.37 5.86
N TYR A 8 10.04 14.97 6.19
CA TYR A 8 8.87 15.28 5.39
C TYR A 8 8.05 16.39 6.03
N SER A 9 7.70 17.41 5.25
CA SER A 9 6.74 18.45 5.62
C SER A 9 5.46 18.34 4.77
N ILE A 10 4.33 18.76 5.33
CA ILE A 10 3.06 18.91 4.61
C ILE A 10 2.76 20.40 4.56
N PRO A 11 2.53 21.01 3.39
CA PRO A 11 2.08 22.39 3.32
C PRO A 11 0.73 22.53 4.01
N GLU A 12 0.59 23.51 4.92
CA GLU A 12 -0.68 23.78 5.62
C GLU A 12 -1.88 23.92 4.67
N PRO A 13 -1.77 24.57 3.48
CA PRO A 13 -2.89 24.64 2.53
C PRO A 13 -3.43 23.28 2.10
N VAL A 14 -2.60 22.23 2.04
CA VAL A 14 -3.04 20.87 1.69
C VAL A 14 -3.89 20.28 2.81
N VAL A 15 -3.54 20.55 4.07
CA VAL A 15 -4.32 20.11 5.23
C VAL A 15 -5.64 20.87 5.27
N ASP A 16 -5.63 22.18 5.04
CA ASP A 16 -6.83 23.02 5.02
C ASP A 16 -7.80 22.60 3.91
N GLU A 17 -7.29 22.31 2.71
CA GLU A 17 -8.09 21.80 1.60
C GLU A 17 -8.75 20.45 1.96
N LEU A 18 -7.97 19.50 2.51
CA LEU A 18 -8.49 18.20 2.94
C LEU A 18 -9.59 18.34 4.00
N LEU A 19 -9.42 19.24 4.97
CA LEU A 19 -10.43 19.53 5.99
C LEU A 19 -11.68 20.20 5.38
N GLY A 20 -11.51 21.06 4.37
CA GLY A 20 -12.61 21.68 3.64
C GLY A 20 -13.42 20.66 2.82
N GLU A 21 -12.77 19.69 2.18
CA GLU A 21 -13.43 18.57 1.50
C GLU A 21 -14.17 17.67 2.50
N ALA A 22 -13.53 17.31 3.62
CA ALA A 22 -14.14 16.49 4.66
C ALA A 22 -15.38 17.17 5.28
N SER A 23 -15.32 18.48 5.52
CA SER A 23 -16.45 19.28 6.03
C SER A 23 -17.69 19.17 5.13
N ARG A 24 -17.51 19.20 3.80
CA ARG A 24 -18.60 19.09 2.82
C ARG A 24 -19.30 17.73 2.83
N LEU A 25 -18.67 16.69 3.37
CA LEU A 25 -19.27 15.36 3.53
C LEU A 25 -20.12 15.25 4.82
N LEU A 26 -20.04 16.22 5.72
CA LEU A 26 -20.74 16.21 7.01
C LEU A 26 -21.94 17.15 6.99
N GLU A 27 -23.03 16.72 7.61
CA GLU A 27 -24.23 17.54 7.76
C GLU A 27 -23.91 18.86 8.50
N GLY A 28 -24.45 19.97 7.99
CA GLY A 28 -24.19 21.30 8.54
C GLY A 28 -22.84 21.92 8.18
N MET A 29 -22.00 21.24 7.39
CA MET A 29 -20.69 21.73 6.92
C MET A 29 -19.86 22.39 8.03
N PRO A 30 -19.57 21.66 9.14
CA PRO A 30 -18.88 22.24 10.29
C PRO A 30 -17.46 22.66 9.92
N ARG A 31 -16.95 23.72 10.54
CA ARG A 31 -15.53 24.08 10.42
C ARG A 31 -14.68 23.04 11.16
N LEU A 32 -13.84 22.32 10.43
CA LEU A 32 -12.93 21.33 10.98
C LEU A 32 -11.56 21.96 11.30
N LYS A 33 -10.88 21.40 12.30
CA LYS A 33 -9.48 21.72 12.64
C LYS A 33 -8.74 20.40 12.85
N ALA A 34 -7.61 20.22 12.18
CA ALA A 34 -6.77 19.06 12.43
C ALA A 34 -6.12 19.16 13.82
N ASP A 35 -6.24 18.09 14.60
CA ASP A 35 -5.54 17.97 15.89
C ASP A 35 -4.05 17.62 15.67
N SER A 36 -3.77 16.72 14.72
CA SER A 36 -2.44 16.44 14.23
C SER A 36 -2.48 15.85 12.82
N TRP A 37 -1.31 15.82 12.15
CA TRP A 37 -1.14 15.14 10.86
C TRP A 37 0.21 14.43 10.80
N LYS A 38 0.26 13.41 9.95
CA LYS A 38 1.46 12.65 9.64
C LYS A 38 1.50 12.40 8.13
N ILE A 39 2.71 12.17 7.64
CA ILE A 39 2.96 11.81 6.25
C ILE A 39 3.67 10.46 6.23
N GLY A 40 3.25 9.60 5.31
CA GLY A 40 3.83 8.30 5.08
C GLY A 40 4.02 8.07 3.59
N LEU A 41 5.08 7.36 3.24
CA LEU A 41 5.24 6.85 1.88
C LEU A 41 4.19 5.78 1.62
N LYS A 42 3.65 5.80 0.41
CA LYS A 42 2.60 4.88 -0.01
C LYS A 42 3.23 3.79 -0.88
N PRO A 43 3.27 2.53 -0.43
CA PRO A 43 3.83 1.42 -1.22
C PRO A 43 2.87 1.07 -2.36
N ILE A 44 3.10 1.59 -3.57
CA ILE A 44 2.28 1.28 -4.75
C ILE A 44 3.16 0.59 -5.79
N PRO A 45 2.84 -0.64 -6.19
CA PRO A 45 3.46 -1.30 -7.34
C PRO A 45 3.29 -0.48 -8.62
N GLY A 46 4.19 -0.64 -9.59
CA GLY A 46 4.21 0.20 -10.80
C GLY A 46 2.92 0.14 -11.63
N ASP A 47 2.15 -0.95 -11.51
CA ASP A 47 0.85 -1.16 -12.16
C ASP A 47 -0.35 -0.93 -11.22
N GLY A 48 -0.11 -0.57 -9.96
CA GLY A 48 -1.14 -0.38 -8.94
C GLY A 48 -1.67 -1.66 -8.28
N GLU A 49 -1.34 -2.84 -8.79
CA GLU A 49 -1.85 -4.13 -8.30
C GLU A 49 -0.89 -4.80 -7.30
N PRO A 50 -1.35 -5.58 -6.32
CA PRO A 50 -0.48 -6.32 -5.41
C PRO A 50 0.55 -7.21 -6.11
N VAL A 51 1.74 -7.38 -5.54
CA VAL A 51 2.79 -8.30 -6.00
C VAL A 51 3.02 -9.37 -4.94
N PHE A 52 2.67 -10.61 -5.24
CA PHE A 52 2.67 -11.74 -4.32
C PHE A 52 3.29 -12.99 -4.94
N GLY A 53 4.14 -13.67 -4.15
CA GLY A 53 4.67 -14.99 -4.47
C GLY A 53 6.18 -15.03 -4.59
N GLU A 54 6.69 -16.18 -5.00
CA GLU A 54 8.12 -16.45 -5.16
C GLU A 54 8.71 -15.70 -6.37
N LEU A 55 9.93 -15.19 -6.22
CA LEU A 55 10.72 -14.61 -7.32
C LEU A 55 11.36 -15.73 -8.15
N ALA A 56 10.95 -15.87 -9.41
CA ALA A 56 11.47 -16.90 -10.31
C ALA A 56 13.02 -16.89 -10.45
N LYS A 57 13.63 -15.70 -10.40
CA LYS A 57 15.09 -15.52 -10.50
C LYS A 57 15.84 -15.80 -9.19
N VAL A 58 15.15 -15.89 -8.05
CA VAL A 58 15.74 -16.13 -6.73
C VAL A 58 14.87 -17.14 -5.97
N PRO A 59 15.00 -18.45 -6.26
CA PRO A 59 14.22 -19.49 -5.59
C PRO A 59 14.34 -19.42 -4.06
N GLY A 60 13.23 -19.61 -3.37
CA GLY A 60 13.07 -19.45 -1.92
C GLY A 60 12.83 -18.00 -1.46
N CYS A 61 12.96 -17.00 -2.34
CA CYS A 61 12.68 -15.61 -2.02
C CYS A 61 11.23 -15.24 -2.40
N TYR A 62 10.43 -14.84 -1.43
CA TYR A 62 9.02 -14.45 -1.63
C TYR A 62 8.85 -12.94 -1.46
N VAL A 63 7.96 -12.35 -2.26
CA VAL A 63 7.56 -10.95 -2.14
C VAL A 63 6.10 -10.82 -1.71
N ALA A 64 5.85 -9.85 -0.85
CA ALA A 64 4.51 -9.38 -0.51
C ALA A 64 4.48 -7.85 -0.52
N PHE A 65 4.13 -7.27 -1.68
CA PHE A 65 4.15 -5.83 -1.88
C PHE A 65 2.79 -5.33 -2.34
N THR A 66 2.14 -4.49 -1.53
CA THR A 66 0.81 -3.97 -1.84
C THR A 66 0.54 -2.65 -1.14
N HIS A 67 -0.27 -1.81 -1.78
CA HIS A 67 -0.83 -0.62 -1.18
C HIS A 67 -1.84 -0.97 -0.07
N SER A 68 -2.64 -2.01 -0.29
CA SER A 68 -3.75 -2.40 0.61
C SER A 68 -3.30 -3.36 1.70
N GLY A 69 -2.07 -3.20 2.21
CA GLY A 69 -1.43 -4.15 3.13
C GLY A 69 -2.24 -4.41 4.40
N ALA A 70 -2.77 -3.37 5.04
CA ALA A 70 -3.57 -3.54 6.26
C ALA A 70 -4.84 -4.38 6.02
N THR A 71 -5.52 -4.17 4.88
CA THR A 71 -6.73 -4.90 4.52
C THR A 71 -6.43 -6.33 4.09
N LEU A 72 -5.37 -6.54 3.32
CA LEU A 72 -5.05 -7.82 2.70
C LEU A 72 -4.11 -8.70 3.55
N ALA A 73 -3.57 -8.20 4.67
CA ALA A 73 -2.54 -8.88 5.44
C ALA A 73 -2.91 -10.32 5.82
N LEU A 74 -4.15 -10.56 6.26
CA LEU A 74 -4.60 -11.89 6.69
C LEU A 74 -4.61 -12.87 5.52
N ILE A 75 -5.30 -12.53 4.43
CA ILE A 75 -5.39 -13.43 3.27
C ILE A 75 -4.05 -13.56 2.55
N ALA A 76 -3.28 -12.48 2.40
CA ALA A 76 -1.97 -12.54 1.77
C ALA A 76 -0.99 -13.39 2.59
N GLY A 77 -1.00 -13.26 3.92
CA GLY A 77 -0.19 -14.07 4.82
C GLY A 77 -0.54 -15.55 4.73
N GLU A 78 -1.82 -15.89 4.74
CA GLU A 78 -2.30 -17.27 4.57
C GLU A 78 -1.86 -17.86 3.23
N LEU A 79 -2.13 -17.18 2.11
CA LEU A 79 -1.82 -17.69 0.79
C LEU A 79 -0.31 -17.82 0.55
N ILE A 80 0.49 -16.83 0.95
CA ILE A 80 1.94 -16.89 0.76
C ILE A 80 2.56 -17.95 1.65
N SER A 81 2.13 -18.06 2.92
CA SER A 81 2.66 -19.11 3.81
C SER A 81 2.32 -20.52 3.31
N HIS A 82 1.15 -20.71 2.70
CA HIS A 82 0.82 -21.96 2.01
C HIS A 82 1.81 -22.26 0.87
N GLU A 83 2.12 -21.30 0.00
CA GLU A 83 3.10 -21.50 -1.08
C GLU A 83 4.49 -21.82 -0.51
N VAL A 84 4.92 -21.10 0.53
CA VAL A 84 6.21 -21.35 1.20
C VAL A 84 6.28 -22.76 1.80
N ALA A 85 5.22 -23.22 2.46
CA ALA A 85 5.19 -24.50 3.15
C ALA A 85 5.06 -25.71 2.21
N THR A 86 4.36 -25.53 1.09
CA THR A 86 4.00 -26.64 0.19
C THR A 86 4.79 -26.64 -1.12
N GLY A 87 5.40 -25.51 -1.49
CA GLY A 87 5.94 -25.29 -2.83
C GLY A 87 4.88 -25.18 -3.93
N VAL A 88 3.58 -25.21 -3.57
CA VAL A 88 2.48 -25.21 -4.53
C VAL A 88 1.90 -23.80 -4.68
N ARG A 89 1.99 -23.27 -5.90
CA ARG A 89 1.40 -21.96 -6.26
C ARG A 89 -0.12 -21.96 -6.08
N HIS A 90 -0.63 -20.98 -5.34
CA HIS A 90 -2.05 -20.78 -5.12
C HIS A 90 -2.70 -20.04 -6.31
N PRO A 91 -3.86 -20.51 -6.83
CA PRO A 91 -4.49 -19.93 -8.02
C PRO A 91 -4.94 -18.47 -7.82
N MET A 92 -5.35 -18.08 -6.61
CA MET A 92 -5.73 -16.69 -6.34
C MET A 92 -4.60 -15.68 -6.50
N LEU A 93 -3.34 -16.12 -6.45
CA LEU A 93 -2.18 -15.24 -6.65
C LEU A 93 -1.72 -15.18 -8.11
N ALA A 94 -2.38 -15.91 -9.03
CA ALA A 94 -1.94 -16.06 -10.43
C ALA A 94 -1.81 -14.73 -11.19
N THR A 95 -2.69 -13.76 -10.98
CA THR A 95 -2.62 -12.43 -11.61
C THR A 95 -1.70 -11.46 -10.87
N PHE A 96 -1.29 -11.79 -9.64
CA PHE A 96 -0.47 -10.95 -8.76
C PHE A 96 1.00 -11.38 -8.73
N ARG A 97 1.41 -12.20 -9.70
CA ARG A 97 2.77 -12.74 -9.77
C ARG A 97 3.82 -11.68 -10.08
N PRO A 98 5.03 -11.77 -9.50
CA PRO A 98 6.15 -10.88 -9.83
C PRO A 98 6.53 -10.89 -11.33
N GLU A 99 6.37 -12.04 -11.98
CA GLU A 99 6.72 -12.28 -13.37
C GLU A 99 5.98 -11.34 -14.34
N ARG A 100 4.88 -10.72 -13.93
CA ARG A 100 4.17 -9.74 -14.78
C ARG A 100 4.97 -8.44 -15.03
N PHE A 101 6.01 -8.19 -14.24
CA PHE A 101 6.95 -7.09 -14.47
C PHE A 101 8.23 -7.53 -15.20
N GLU A 102 8.33 -8.80 -15.58
CA GLU A 102 9.43 -9.29 -16.39
C GLU A 102 9.15 -8.96 -17.86
N GLY A 103 9.99 -8.08 -18.41
CA GLY A 103 10.18 -7.84 -19.84
C GLY A 103 11.63 -8.12 -20.22
#